data_AF-A0AAF5HZ74-F1
#
_entry.id   AF-A0AAF5HZ74-F1
#
_cell.length_a   1.000
_cell.length_b   1.000
_cell.length_c   1.000
_cell.angle_alpha   90.00
_cell.angle_beta   90.00
_cell.angle_gamma   90.00
#
_symmetry.space_group_name_H-M   'P 1'
#
loop_
_entity.id
_entity.type
_entity.pdbx_description
1 polymer ?
#
loop_
_entity_poly.entity_id
_entity_poly.type
_entity_poly.pdbx_seq_one_letter_code
_entity_poly.pdbx_strand_id
1 'polypeptide(L)'
;GTYTSVELSMYCSFKVKRFFLKYSVFYQEYRYISIGSWGTFDDLFQVGTFHSSDKFNGCLVMNSAGKFDIIETFLQFKLKLSNPSAFDAYISELTLILQSTTYTDSEKYNLIYEFITKVSTDFPDLKEDLFDLEVGSFGSIYMLQEISIQYYRMEQIEVLFEGQPKCAFVTALYSCLTDSKYQLSASNKGYLKIFFDRFSVIIADSTLTYAEKIKAIAYQYRQFVKTYGYLEQTFLSFEISAQFGTFGDFIAMFAFGESQQCWPEDFLVLFKTTVEVSTTESLQQKFLQLISLQLNLLQLNFLQLKFSQLKYTQLKPQQLL
;
A
#
# COMPACT_ATOMS: atom_id res chain seq x y z
N GLY A 1 -18.19 -17.62 13.04
CA GLY A 1 -17.34 -18.79 12.81
C GLY A 1 -16.37 -18.95 13.96
N THR A 2 -15.73 -20.11 14.09
CA THR A 2 -14.59 -20.28 14.99
C THR A 2 -13.38 -19.64 14.33
N TYR A 3 -12.82 -18.57 14.90
CA TYR A 3 -11.60 -17.96 14.39
C TYR A 3 -10.39 -18.86 14.69
N THR A 4 -9.50 -18.97 13.72
CA THR A 4 -8.15 -19.51 13.91
C THR A 4 -7.32 -18.57 14.79
N SER A 5 -6.21 -19.06 15.36
CA SER A 5 -5.29 -18.22 16.13
C SER A 5 -4.74 -17.04 15.33
N VAL A 6 -4.53 -17.20 14.02
CA VAL A 6 -4.09 -16.14 13.12
C VAL A 6 -5.17 -15.08 12.95
N GLU A 7 -6.40 -15.47 12.66
CA GLU A 7 -7.54 -14.53 12.53
C GLU A 7 -7.80 -13.78 13.83
N LEU A 8 -7.69 -14.44 14.99
CA LEU A 8 -7.78 -13.77 16.29
C LEU A 8 -6.66 -12.75 16.48
N SER A 9 -5.41 -13.12 16.14
CA SER A 9 -4.26 -12.21 16.25
C SER A 9 -4.41 -10.98 15.37
N MET A 10 -4.91 -11.17 14.15
CA MET A 10 -5.21 -10.07 13.23
C MET A 10 -6.33 -9.17 13.75
N TYR A 11 -7.45 -9.76 14.17
CA TYR A 11 -8.59 -9.00 14.69
C TYR A 11 -8.18 -8.18 15.92
N CYS A 12 -7.44 -8.77 16.84
CA CYS A 12 -6.89 -8.09 18.01
C CYS A 12 -5.95 -6.95 17.59
N SER A 13 -5.03 -7.20 16.67
CA SER A 13 -4.10 -6.20 16.16
C SER A 13 -4.80 -4.96 15.62
N PHE A 14 -5.77 -5.12 14.71
CA PHE A 14 -6.51 -4.00 14.15
C PHE A 14 -7.42 -3.31 15.17
N LYS A 15 -8.10 -4.06 16.05
CA LYS A 15 -8.96 -3.45 17.09
C LYS A 15 -8.17 -2.62 18.09
N VAL A 16 -7.01 -3.11 18.53
CA VAL A 16 -6.12 -2.36 19.43
C VAL A 16 -5.55 -1.14 18.71
N LYS A 17 -5.08 -1.30 17.46
CA LYS A 17 -4.58 -0.17 16.66
C LYS A 17 -5.63 0.92 16.51
N ARG A 18 -6.86 0.55 16.14
CA ARG A 18 -7.97 1.51 16.00
C ARG A 18 -8.29 2.21 17.30
N PHE A 19 -8.30 1.50 18.43
CA PHE A 19 -8.46 2.12 19.74
C PHE A 19 -7.37 3.15 20.02
N PHE A 20 -6.10 2.81 19.76
CA PHE A 20 -4.97 3.70 19.97
C PHE A 20 -5.08 4.95 19.08
N LEU A 21 -5.43 4.79 17.80
CA LEU A 21 -5.60 5.91 16.87
C LEU A 21 -6.77 6.82 17.26
N LYS A 22 -7.89 6.24 17.72
CA LYS A 22 -9.05 7.01 18.20
C LYS A 22 -8.73 7.83 19.44
N TYR A 23 -7.89 7.30 20.33
CA TYR A 23 -7.43 7.98 21.53
C TYR A 23 -5.93 8.21 21.45
N SER A 24 -5.52 9.22 20.67
CA SER A 24 -4.11 9.47 20.28
C SER A 24 -3.10 9.50 21.43
N VAL A 25 -3.52 9.88 22.64
CA VAL A 25 -2.68 9.78 23.87
C VAL A 25 -2.20 8.35 24.07
N PHE A 26 -3.07 7.35 23.93
CA PHE A 26 -2.68 5.95 24.04
C PHE A 26 -1.72 5.54 22.93
N TYR A 27 -1.95 6.01 21.71
CA TYR A 27 -1.02 5.76 20.60
C TYR A 27 0.38 6.33 20.89
N GLN A 28 0.46 7.57 21.35
CA GLN A 28 1.74 8.24 21.62
C GLN A 28 2.49 7.61 22.79
N GLU A 29 1.79 7.27 23.88
CA GLU A 29 2.42 6.76 25.10
C GLU A 29 2.73 5.25 25.06
N TYR A 30 1.85 4.44 24.44
CA TYR A 30 1.90 2.98 24.60
C TYR A 30 2.38 2.23 23.36
N ARG A 31 2.45 2.83 22.17
CA ARG A 31 2.80 2.10 20.93
C ARG A 31 4.11 1.30 21.03
N TYR A 32 5.09 1.79 21.78
CA TYR A 32 6.41 1.14 21.93
C TYR A 32 6.59 0.42 23.27
N ILE A 33 5.52 0.24 24.06
CA ILE A 33 5.58 -0.55 25.29
C ILE A 33 5.60 -2.03 24.94
N SER A 34 6.47 -2.79 25.62
CA SER A 34 6.61 -4.22 25.43
C SER A 34 5.38 -5.00 25.91
N ILE A 35 4.92 -5.92 25.07
CA ILE A 35 3.93 -6.97 25.37
C ILE A 35 4.71 -8.20 25.87
N GLY A 36 4.94 -8.27 27.17
CA GLY A 36 5.74 -9.34 27.77
C GLY A 36 7.14 -9.40 27.14
N SER A 37 7.54 -10.59 26.67
CA SER A 37 8.81 -10.81 25.96
C SER A 37 8.66 -10.92 24.44
N TRP A 38 7.48 -10.63 23.89
CA TRP A 38 7.16 -10.92 22.49
C TRP A 38 7.57 -9.80 21.54
N GLY A 39 7.27 -8.56 21.89
CA GLY A 39 7.46 -7.38 21.04
C GLY A 39 6.75 -6.19 21.65
N THR A 40 6.45 -5.15 20.87
CA THR A 40 5.69 -3.96 21.26
C THR A 40 4.29 -3.96 20.66
N PHE A 41 3.46 -2.98 21.02
CA PHE A 41 2.18 -2.77 20.33
C PHE A 41 2.36 -2.41 18.85
N ASP A 42 3.43 -1.68 18.49
CA ASP A 42 3.78 -1.40 17.09
C ASP A 42 4.04 -2.70 16.32
N ASP A 43 4.77 -3.65 16.91
CA ASP A 43 4.98 -4.99 16.32
C ASP A 43 3.66 -5.76 16.18
N LEU A 44 2.76 -5.65 17.17
CA LEU A 44 1.43 -6.25 17.09
C LEU A 44 0.63 -5.68 15.91
N PHE A 45 0.69 -4.36 15.68
CA PHE A 45 0.00 -3.69 14.55
C PHE A 45 0.51 -4.18 13.19
N GLN A 46 1.81 -4.45 13.09
CA GLN A 46 2.42 -4.99 11.87
C GLN A 46 1.95 -6.42 11.59
N VAL A 47 1.86 -7.28 12.61
CA VAL A 47 1.37 -8.67 12.47
C VAL A 47 -0.03 -8.75 11.88
N GLY A 48 -0.93 -7.84 12.27
CA GLY A 48 -2.28 -7.80 11.69
C GLY A 48 -2.25 -7.55 10.19
N THR A 49 -1.43 -6.59 9.76
CA THR A 49 -1.25 -6.23 8.34
C THR A 49 -0.61 -7.38 7.55
N PHE A 50 0.43 -8.03 8.09
CA PHE A 50 1.14 -9.13 7.41
C PHE A 50 0.26 -10.35 7.15
N HIS A 51 -0.60 -10.73 8.09
CA HIS A 51 -1.48 -11.88 7.91
C HIS A 51 -2.76 -11.56 7.15
N SER A 52 -3.06 -10.27 6.95
CA SER A 52 -4.33 -9.86 6.35
C SER A 52 -4.38 -9.95 4.84
N SER A 53 -3.27 -9.80 4.13
CA SER A 53 -3.24 -9.95 2.67
C SER A 53 -3.74 -11.33 2.20
N ASP A 54 -3.34 -12.41 2.88
CA ASP A 54 -3.73 -13.79 2.56
C ASP A 54 -5.18 -14.12 2.94
N LYS A 55 -5.82 -13.29 3.78
CA LYS A 55 -7.11 -13.58 4.41
C LYS A 55 -8.22 -12.61 4.01
N PHE A 56 -7.87 -11.42 3.52
CA PHE A 56 -8.84 -10.40 3.12
C PHE A 56 -9.36 -10.67 1.70
N ASN A 57 -10.26 -11.65 1.59
CA ASN A 57 -10.82 -12.06 0.29
C ASN A 57 -11.99 -11.18 -0.19
N GLY A 58 -12.51 -10.28 0.66
CA GLY A 58 -13.70 -9.47 0.35
C GLY A 58 -13.47 -8.31 -0.63
N CYS A 59 -12.25 -8.16 -1.14
CA CYS A 59 -11.88 -6.99 -1.95
C CYS A 59 -11.85 -7.28 -3.45
N LEU A 60 -10.84 -8.02 -3.91
CA LEU A 60 -10.52 -8.17 -5.33
C LEU A 60 -11.17 -9.38 -6.01
N VAL A 61 -11.79 -10.28 -5.23
CA VAL A 61 -12.39 -11.52 -5.72
C VAL A 61 -13.91 -11.43 -5.63
N MET A 62 -14.61 -11.85 -6.69
CA MET A 62 -16.07 -11.93 -6.68
C MET A 62 -16.54 -13.09 -5.77
N ASN A 63 -17.55 -12.81 -4.96
CA ASN A 63 -18.23 -13.80 -4.12
C ASN A 63 -19.07 -14.78 -4.96
N SER A 64 -19.73 -15.74 -4.31
CA SER A 64 -20.57 -16.76 -4.96
C SER A 64 -21.77 -16.20 -5.71
N ALA A 65 -22.16 -14.94 -5.47
CA ALA A 65 -23.21 -14.23 -6.20
C ALA A 65 -22.66 -13.45 -7.42
N GLY A 66 -21.36 -13.55 -7.73
CA GLY A 66 -20.72 -12.83 -8.84
C GLY A 66 -20.54 -11.34 -8.57
N LYS A 67 -20.45 -10.93 -7.30
CA LYS A 67 -20.30 -9.53 -6.89
C LYS A 67 -19.03 -9.33 -6.08
N PHE A 68 -18.48 -8.11 -6.10
CA PHE A 68 -17.41 -7.73 -5.18
C PHE A 68 -18.01 -7.32 -3.83
N ASP A 69 -17.58 -7.92 -2.72
CA ASP A 69 -18.14 -7.62 -1.39
C ASP A 69 -17.91 -6.14 -1.01
N ILE A 70 -16.75 -5.57 -1.37
CA ILE A 70 -16.47 -4.15 -1.17
C ILE A 70 -17.51 -3.23 -1.84
N ILE A 71 -18.02 -3.57 -3.03
CA ILE A 71 -19.06 -2.80 -3.70
C ILE A 71 -20.37 -2.88 -2.91
N GLU A 72 -20.75 -4.07 -2.45
CA GLU A 72 -21.95 -4.25 -1.62
C GLU A 72 -21.82 -3.47 -0.31
N THR A 73 -20.64 -3.45 0.31
CA THR A 73 -20.35 -2.65 1.50
C THR A 73 -20.55 -1.15 1.25
N PHE A 74 -20.01 -0.61 0.15
CA PHE A 74 -20.20 0.80 -0.20
C PHE A 74 -21.65 1.12 -0.63
N LEU A 75 -22.40 0.17 -1.17
CA LEU A 75 -23.84 0.30 -1.39
C LEU A 75 -24.61 0.40 -0.06
N GLN A 76 -24.19 -0.33 0.99
CA GLN A 76 -24.76 -0.14 2.34
C GLN A 76 -24.39 1.23 2.92
N PHE A 77 -23.15 1.68 2.74
CA PHE A 77 -22.72 3.01 3.15
C PHE A 77 -23.57 4.11 2.49
N LYS A 78 -23.82 3.98 1.17
CA LYS A 78 -24.65 4.89 0.39
C LYS A 78 -26.04 5.12 1.00
N LEU A 79 -26.64 4.10 1.64
CA LEU A 79 -27.96 4.20 2.29
C LEU A 79 -27.96 5.11 3.53
N LYS A 80 -26.79 5.38 4.11
CA LYS A 80 -26.64 6.29 5.26
C LYS A 80 -26.54 7.76 4.84
N LEU A 81 -26.38 8.05 3.55
CA LEU A 81 -26.17 9.40 3.04
C LEU A 81 -27.50 10.16 2.87
N SER A 82 -27.48 11.45 3.18
CA SER A 82 -28.62 12.35 2.95
C SER A 82 -28.97 12.51 1.46
N ASN A 83 -27.96 12.39 0.57
CA ASN A 83 -28.14 12.38 -0.88
C ASN A 83 -27.45 11.14 -1.49
N PRO A 84 -28.11 9.96 -1.48
CA PRO A 84 -27.52 8.74 -2.00
C PRO A 84 -27.07 8.84 -3.46
N SER A 85 -27.79 9.57 -4.31
CA SER A 85 -27.49 9.65 -5.76
C SER A 85 -26.15 10.30 -6.07
N ALA A 86 -25.66 11.20 -5.21
CA ALA A 86 -24.32 11.78 -5.37
C ALA A 86 -23.21 10.72 -5.22
N PHE A 87 -23.51 9.58 -4.58
CA PHE A 87 -22.56 8.50 -4.36
C PHE A 87 -22.39 7.55 -5.55
N ASP A 88 -23.25 7.64 -6.58
CA ASP A 88 -23.20 6.75 -7.74
C ASP A 88 -21.90 6.87 -8.56
N ALA A 89 -21.31 8.06 -8.57
CA ALA A 89 -20.00 8.28 -9.18
C ALA A 89 -18.88 7.48 -8.47
N TYR A 90 -18.90 7.41 -7.14
CA TYR A 90 -17.94 6.63 -6.34
C TYR A 90 -18.09 5.13 -6.58
N ILE A 91 -19.33 4.63 -6.62
CA ILE A 91 -19.58 3.21 -6.92
C ILE A 91 -19.06 2.87 -8.33
N SER A 92 -19.26 3.75 -9.30
CA SER A 92 -18.78 3.56 -10.68
C SER A 92 -17.25 3.56 -10.76
N GLU A 93 -16.59 4.52 -10.10
CA GLU A 93 -15.13 4.62 -9.99
C GLU A 93 -14.52 3.33 -9.39
N LEU A 94 -15.05 2.88 -8.24
CA LEU A 94 -14.57 1.66 -7.59
C LEU A 94 -14.82 0.41 -8.46
N THR A 95 -15.97 0.34 -9.15
CA THR A 95 -16.26 -0.77 -10.07
C THR A 95 -15.24 -0.84 -11.21
N LEU A 96 -14.86 0.31 -11.78
CA LEU A 96 -13.85 0.37 -12.84
C LEU A 96 -12.47 -0.09 -12.36
N ILE A 97 -12.06 0.29 -11.15
CA ILE A 97 -10.80 -0.19 -10.54
C ILE A 97 -10.80 -1.72 -10.43
N LEU A 98 -11.86 -2.28 -9.85
CA LEU A 98 -11.97 -3.72 -9.58
C LEU A 98 -12.03 -4.56 -10.86
N GLN A 99 -12.81 -4.11 -11.85
CA GLN A 99 -12.99 -4.81 -13.12
C GLN A 99 -11.85 -4.61 -14.12
N SER A 100 -10.96 -3.65 -13.87
CA SER A 100 -9.83 -3.39 -14.75
C SER A 100 -8.95 -4.64 -14.89
N THR A 101 -8.63 -5.00 -16.12
CA THR A 101 -7.64 -6.03 -16.47
C THR A 101 -6.26 -5.42 -16.76
N THR A 102 -6.14 -4.10 -16.71
CA THR A 102 -4.86 -3.39 -16.92
C THR A 102 -4.07 -3.27 -15.64
N TYR A 103 -4.76 -3.18 -14.50
CA TYR A 103 -4.12 -3.05 -13.19
C TYR A 103 -3.79 -4.41 -12.59
N THR A 104 -2.59 -4.52 -12.07
CA THR A 104 -2.18 -5.59 -11.15
C THR A 104 -2.97 -5.47 -9.83
N ASP A 105 -2.97 -6.53 -9.03
CA ASP A 105 -3.63 -6.50 -7.71
C ASP A 105 -3.01 -5.45 -6.78
N SER A 106 -1.69 -5.25 -6.85
CA SER A 106 -0.97 -4.22 -6.09
C SER A 106 -1.43 -2.80 -6.47
N GLU A 107 -1.56 -2.53 -7.77
CA GLU A 107 -2.08 -1.24 -8.27
C GLU A 107 -3.55 -1.05 -7.88
N LYS A 108 -4.37 -2.10 -7.91
CA LYS A 108 -5.77 -2.03 -7.44
C LYS A 108 -5.83 -1.67 -5.96
N TYR A 109 -5.02 -2.29 -5.10
CA TYR A 109 -4.98 -1.94 -3.68
C TYR A 109 -4.55 -0.50 -3.44
N ASN A 110 -3.56 -0.02 -4.18
CA ASN A 110 -3.18 1.39 -4.14
C ASN A 110 -4.37 2.33 -4.46
N LEU A 111 -5.03 2.11 -5.60
CA LEU A 111 -6.19 2.92 -6.00
C LEU A 111 -7.35 2.81 -5.01
N ILE A 112 -7.52 1.66 -4.36
CA ILE A 112 -8.53 1.46 -3.31
C ILE A 112 -8.19 2.27 -2.05
N TYR A 113 -6.91 2.37 -1.66
CA TYR A 113 -6.49 3.25 -0.57
C TYR A 113 -6.84 4.71 -0.87
N GLU A 114 -6.51 5.18 -2.07
CA GLU A 114 -6.84 6.53 -2.51
C GLU A 114 -8.35 6.77 -2.51
N PHE A 115 -9.12 5.81 -3.03
CA PHE A 115 -10.58 5.83 -3.04
C PHE A 115 -11.17 5.94 -1.62
N ILE A 116 -10.75 5.09 -0.69
CA ILE A 116 -11.22 5.13 0.70
C ILE A 116 -10.86 6.47 1.36
N THR A 117 -9.66 6.99 1.08
CA THR A 117 -9.19 8.28 1.61
C THR A 117 -10.00 9.44 1.06
N LYS A 118 -10.32 9.44 -0.23
CA LYS A 118 -11.20 10.41 -0.90
C LYS A 118 -12.59 10.39 -0.28
N VAL A 119 -13.24 9.22 -0.19
CA VAL A 119 -14.56 9.08 0.45
C VAL A 119 -14.54 9.58 1.91
N SER A 120 -13.50 9.23 2.67
CA SER A 120 -13.35 9.67 4.07
C SER A 120 -13.15 11.18 4.20
N THR A 121 -12.59 11.83 3.17
CA THR A 121 -12.38 13.28 3.12
C THR A 121 -13.66 14.02 2.74
N ASP A 122 -14.43 13.47 1.81
CA ASP A 122 -15.68 14.07 1.34
C ASP A 122 -16.85 13.85 2.31
N PHE A 123 -16.79 12.79 3.14
CA PHE A 123 -17.81 12.45 4.15
C PHE A 123 -17.21 12.28 5.55
N PRO A 124 -16.57 13.31 6.13
CA PRO A 124 -15.81 13.18 7.38
C PRO A 124 -16.68 12.77 8.58
N ASP A 125 -17.94 13.24 8.63
CA ASP A 125 -18.88 12.92 9.71
C ASP A 125 -19.28 11.43 9.74
N LEU A 126 -19.12 10.73 8.62
CA LEU A 126 -19.45 9.31 8.46
C LEU A 126 -18.21 8.42 8.37
N LYS A 127 -17.02 8.96 8.61
CA LYS A 127 -15.76 8.22 8.51
C LYS A 127 -15.71 7.01 9.44
N GLU A 128 -16.10 7.18 10.70
CA GLU A 128 -16.13 6.06 11.66
C GLU A 128 -17.15 5.01 11.23
N ASP A 129 -18.32 5.47 10.80
CA ASP A 129 -19.41 4.66 10.28
C ASP A 129 -19.01 3.85 9.04
N LEU A 130 -18.16 4.40 8.18
CA LEU A 130 -17.56 3.73 7.03
C LEU A 130 -16.56 2.66 7.50
N PHE A 131 -15.66 3.03 8.42
CA PHE A 131 -14.57 2.17 8.90
C PHE A 131 -15.05 0.97 9.73
N ASP A 132 -16.26 1.07 10.29
CA ASP A 132 -16.97 -0.02 10.97
C ASP A 132 -17.68 -0.99 10.02
N LEU A 133 -17.85 -0.68 8.74
CA LEU A 133 -18.52 -1.61 7.82
C LEU A 133 -17.62 -2.81 7.53
N GLU A 134 -18.18 -4.01 7.73
CA GLU A 134 -17.57 -5.27 7.34
C GLU A 134 -17.61 -5.44 5.82
N VAL A 135 -16.57 -6.06 5.28
CA VAL A 135 -16.37 -6.38 3.87
C VAL A 135 -16.39 -7.89 3.72
N GLY A 136 -17.47 -8.41 3.16
CA GLY A 136 -17.64 -9.85 2.98
C GLY A 136 -17.68 -10.61 4.30
N SER A 137 -16.99 -11.76 4.36
CA SER A 137 -17.00 -12.62 5.55
C SER A 137 -15.95 -12.27 6.61
N PHE A 138 -14.94 -11.46 6.28
CA PHE A 138 -13.84 -11.19 7.19
C PHE A 138 -13.19 -9.83 6.91
N GLY A 139 -13.30 -8.95 7.91
CA GLY A 139 -12.57 -7.70 8.01
C GLY A 139 -13.40 -6.48 7.60
N SER A 140 -13.04 -5.32 8.14
CA SER A 140 -13.75 -4.06 7.89
C SER A 140 -13.02 -3.15 6.90
N ILE A 141 -13.69 -2.08 6.46
CA ILE A 141 -13.06 -1.04 5.63
C ILE A 141 -11.80 -0.47 6.30
N TYR A 142 -11.79 -0.34 7.63
CA TYR A 142 -10.58 0.04 8.37
C TYR A 142 -9.42 -0.93 8.13
N MET A 143 -9.66 -2.25 8.23
CA MET A 143 -8.62 -3.25 7.99
C MET A 143 -8.13 -3.18 6.55
N LEU A 144 -9.04 -3.03 5.59
CA LEU A 144 -8.69 -2.84 4.18
C LEU A 144 -7.82 -1.60 3.97
N GLN A 145 -8.13 -0.49 4.65
CA GLN A 145 -7.32 0.72 4.58
C GLN A 145 -5.88 0.48 5.09
N GLU A 146 -5.73 -0.23 6.20
CA GLU A 146 -4.42 -0.54 6.81
C GLU A 146 -3.57 -1.48 5.95
N ILE A 147 -4.21 -2.31 5.12
CA ILE A 147 -3.56 -3.15 4.10
C ILE A 147 -3.15 -2.31 2.90
N SER A 148 -4.14 -1.64 2.31
CA SER A 148 -4.01 -0.90 1.06
C SER A 148 -3.01 0.26 1.15
N ILE A 149 -2.88 0.90 2.32
CA ILE A 149 -1.86 1.94 2.55
C ILE A 149 -0.42 1.43 2.36
N GLN A 150 -0.14 0.14 2.59
CA GLN A 150 1.21 -0.40 2.36
C GLN A 150 1.56 -0.42 0.87
N TYR A 151 0.58 -0.75 0.02
CA TYR A 151 0.74 -0.69 -1.44
C TYR A 151 0.90 0.76 -1.92
N TYR A 152 0.10 1.68 -1.38
CA TYR A 152 0.26 3.11 -1.66
C TYR A 152 1.67 3.60 -1.33
N ARG A 153 2.17 3.30 -0.12
CA ARG A 153 3.53 3.67 0.29
C ARG A 153 4.60 3.07 -0.61
N MET A 154 4.41 1.82 -1.05
CA MET A 154 5.35 1.15 -1.94
C MET A 154 5.48 1.90 -3.27
N GLU A 155 4.38 2.38 -3.84
CA GLU A 155 4.37 3.19 -5.06
C GLU A 155 5.08 4.55 -4.85
N GLN A 156 4.92 5.17 -3.67
CA GLN A 156 5.56 6.47 -3.37
C GLN A 156 7.09 6.41 -3.31
N ILE A 157 7.71 5.22 -3.24
CA ILE A 157 9.17 5.09 -3.12
C ILE A 157 9.92 5.68 -4.30
N GLU A 158 9.41 5.53 -5.52
CA GLU A 158 10.07 6.08 -6.71
C GLU A 158 10.27 7.59 -6.57
N VAL A 159 9.21 8.31 -6.21
CA VAL A 159 9.21 9.77 -6.02
C VAL A 159 10.07 10.16 -4.82
N LEU A 160 10.00 9.41 -3.72
CA LEU A 160 10.77 9.70 -2.51
C LEU A 160 12.28 9.54 -2.70
N PHE A 161 12.69 8.63 -3.58
CA PHE A 161 14.09 8.35 -3.90
C PHE A 161 14.59 9.13 -5.12
N GLU A 162 13.72 9.90 -5.77
CA GLU A 162 14.07 10.78 -6.88
C GLU A 162 14.85 12.02 -6.40
N GLY A 163 15.85 12.42 -7.21
CA GLY A 163 16.69 13.60 -6.96
C GLY A 163 18.03 13.28 -6.29
N GLN A 164 19.11 13.87 -6.82
CA GLN A 164 20.48 13.73 -6.31
C GLN A 164 21.07 15.11 -6.02
N PRO A 165 21.86 15.30 -4.94
CA PRO A 165 22.39 14.28 -4.02
C PRO A 165 21.48 13.93 -2.84
N LYS A 166 20.40 14.69 -2.59
CA LYS A 166 19.46 14.44 -1.49
C LYS A 166 18.04 14.40 -2.03
N CYS A 167 17.54 13.19 -2.23
CA CYS A 167 16.15 12.94 -2.55
C CYS A 167 15.21 13.42 -1.42
N ALA A 168 13.90 13.41 -1.67
CA ALA A 168 12.90 13.85 -0.70
C ALA A 168 12.98 13.06 0.62
N PHE A 169 13.22 11.74 0.53
CA PHE A 169 13.38 10.87 1.70
C PHE A 169 14.52 11.31 2.64
N VAL A 170 15.72 11.47 2.09
CA VAL A 170 16.89 11.89 2.87
C VAL A 170 16.71 13.32 3.40
N THR A 171 16.15 14.22 2.58
CA THR A 171 15.91 15.61 2.96
C THR A 171 14.98 15.71 4.18
N ALA A 172 13.92 14.90 4.22
CA ALA A 172 12.99 14.83 5.35
C ALA A 172 13.67 14.30 6.63
N LEU A 173 14.50 13.27 6.52
CA LEU A 173 15.27 12.77 7.67
C LEU A 173 16.21 13.83 8.25
N TYR A 174 16.86 14.59 7.37
CA TYR A 174 17.71 15.71 7.76
C TYR A 174 16.96 16.85 8.45
N SER A 175 15.74 17.18 8.01
CA SER A 175 14.93 18.23 8.65
C SER A 175 14.53 17.85 10.08
N CYS A 176 14.29 16.57 10.34
CA CYS A 176 14.00 16.05 11.68
C CYS A 176 15.14 16.31 12.68
N LEU A 177 16.40 16.44 12.23
CA LEU A 177 17.52 16.76 13.12
C LEU A 177 17.45 18.18 13.70
N THR A 178 16.74 19.08 13.02
CA THR A 178 16.56 20.47 13.46
C THR A 178 15.18 20.75 14.05
N ASP A 179 14.24 19.81 13.91
CA ASP A 179 12.91 19.95 14.48
C ASP A 179 12.95 19.78 16.01
N SER A 180 12.49 20.82 16.71
CA SER A 180 12.44 20.85 18.17
C SER A 180 11.54 19.76 18.78
N LYS A 181 10.60 19.17 18.02
CA LYS A 181 9.72 18.12 18.53
C LYS A 181 10.47 16.84 18.95
N TYR A 182 11.65 16.59 18.38
CA TYR A 182 12.42 15.36 18.66
C TYR A 182 13.48 15.49 19.77
N GLN A 183 13.74 16.69 20.29
CA GLN A 183 14.60 16.92 21.47
C GLN A 183 15.99 16.23 21.41
N LEU A 184 16.62 16.22 20.24
CA LEU A 184 17.90 15.53 20.02
C LEU A 184 19.09 16.33 20.57
N SER A 185 19.98 15.66 21.31
CA SER A 185 21.27 16.22 21.70
C SER A 185 22.18 16.44 20.50
N ALA A 186 23.18 17.33 20.63
CA ALA A 186 24.16 17.57 19.57
C ALA A 186 24.89 16.29 19.12
N SER A 187 25.26 15.41 20.07
CA SER A 187 25.88 14.12 19.78
C SER A 187 24.96 13.20 18.98
N ASN A 188 23.68 13.09 19.37
CA ASN A 188 22.70 12.25 18.67
C ASN A 188 22.46 12.74 17.24
N LYS A 189 22.40 14.06 17.03
CA LYS A 189 22.35 14.65 15.68
C LYS A 189 23.57 14.25 14.84
N GLY A 190 24.75 14.22 15.44
CA GLY A 190 25.98 13.77 14.78
C GLY A 190 25.91 12.31 14.33
N TYR A 191 25.47 11.40 15.20
CA TYR A 191 25.32 9.98 14.87
C TYR A 191 24.29 9.74 13.76
N LEU A 192 23.13 10.39 13.85
CA LEU A 192 22.07 10.29 12.83
C LEU A 192 22.50 10.89 11.49
N LYS A 193 23.24 12.00 11.49
CA LYS A 193 23.77 12.61 10.26
C LYS A 193 24.67 11.64 9.48
N ILE A 194 25.66 11.05 10.15
CA ILE A 194 26.56 10.03 9.56
C ILE A 194 25.75 8.87 9.01
N PHE A 195 24.69 8.50 9.71
CA PHE A 195 23.80 7.42 9.32
C PHE A 195 22.98 7.76 8.06
N PHE A 196 22.41 8.95 7.96
CA PHE A 196 21.66 9.42 6.77
C PHE A 196 22.54 9.62 5.54
N ASP A 197 23.82 9.96 5.72
CA ASP A 197 24.77 9.99 4.62
C ASP A 197 24.91 8.60 3.95
N ARG A 198 24.83 7.50 4.73
CA ARG A 198 24.83 6.15 4.15
C ARG A 198 23.58 5.85 3.33
N PHE A 199 22.42 6.35 3.74
CA PHE A 199 21.20 6.23 2.95
C PHE A 199 21.30 6.96 1.62
N SER A 200 21.92 8.15 1.64
CA SER A 200 22.18 8.93 0.43
C SER A 200 23.03 8.12 -0.56
N VAL A 201 24.09 7.46 -0.08
CA VAL A 201 24.94 6.59 -0.89
C VAL A 201 24.17 5.41 -1.48
N ILE A 202 23.36 4.71 -0.66
CA ILE A 202 22.54 3.58 -1.12
C ILE A 202 21.55 4.01 -2.20
N ILE A 203 20.84 5.12 -1.99
CA ILE A 203 19.80 5.60 -2.92
C ILE A 203 20.43 6.08 -4.23
N ALA A 204 21.61 6.71 -4.16
CA ALA A 204 22.37 7.18 -5.32
C ALA A 204 22.98 6.05 -6.16
N ASP A 205 23.09 4.82 -5.63
CA ASP A 205 23.60 3.69 -6.37
C ASP A 205 22.60 3.26 -7.46
N SER A 206 22.91 3.58 -8.72
CA SER A 206 22.08 3.23 -9.87
C SER A 206 22.14 1.74 -10.25
N THR A 207 23.04 0.96 -9.62
CA THR A 207 23.13 -0.49 -9.85
C THR A 207 22.11 -1.28 -9.03
N LEU A 208 21.56 -0.66 -7.99
CA LEU A 208 20.57 -1.29 -7.11
C LEU A 208 19.15 -1.01 -7.59
N THR A 209 18.29 -2.03 -7.51
CA THR A 209 16.83 -1.87 -7.64
C THR A 209 16.24 -1.13 -6.43
N TYR A 210 15.01 -0.64 -6.52
CA TYR A 210 14.32 -0.05 -5.37
C TYR A 210 14.16 -1.07 -4.24
N ALA A 211 13.80 -2.31 -4.57
CA ALA A 211 13.74 -3.39 -3.59
C ALA A 211 15.07 -3.58 -2.84
N GLU A 212 16.20 -3.58 -3.56
CA GLU A 212 17.55 -3.68 -2.95
C GLU A 212 17.91 -2.46 -2.11
N LYS A 213 17.55 -1.26 -2.55
CA LYS A 213 17.76 -0.01 -1.79
C LYS A 213 16.99 -0.03 -0.47
N ILE A 214 15.71 -0.41 -0.50
CA ILE A 214 14.87 -0.53 0.70
C ILE A 214 15.49 -1.55 1.68
N LYS A 215 15.88 -2.73 1.18
CA LYS A 215 16.55 -3.79 1.97
C LYS A 215 17.84 -3.30 2.60
N ALA A 216 18.68 -2.58 1.85
CA ALA A 216 19.93 -2.03 2.34
C ALA A 216 19.69 -0.96 3.43
N ILE A 217 18.70 -0.08 3.26
CA ILE A 217 18.30 0.92 4.27
C ILE A 217 17.81 0.22 5.54
N ALA A 218 16.91 -0.77 5.42
CA ALA A 218 16.40 -1.55 6.56
C ALA A 218 17.53 -2.30 7.29
N TYR A 219 18.49 -2.85 6.56
CA TYR A 219 19.68 -3.47 7.15
C TYR A 219 20.52 -2.46 7.92
N GLN A 220 20.83 -1.30 7.32
CA GLN A 220 21.55 -0.23 8.00
C GLN A 220 20.83 0.22 9.27
N TYR A 221 19.50 0.34 9.23
CA TYR A 221 18.67 0.68 10.40
C TYR A 221 18.85 -0.35 11.53
N ARG A 222 18.76 -1.64 11.22
CA ARG A 222 18.99 -2.71 12.21
C ARG A 222 20.38 -2.63 12.85
N GLN A 223 21.42 -2.28 12.09
CA GLN A 223 22.76 -2.09 12.65
C GLN A 223 22.87 -0.84 13.53
N PHE A 224 22.18 0.24 13.16
CA PHE A 224 22.10 1.45 13.96
C PHE A 224 21.44 1.19 15.31
N VAL A 225 20.28 0.53 15.35
CA VAL A 225 19.56 0.20 16.58
C VAL A 225 20.38 -0.68 17.52
N LYS A 226 21.16 -1.64 16.99
CA LYS A 226 22.07 -2.44 17.82
C LYS A 226 23.09 -1.59 18.59
N THR A 227 23.52 -0.48 18.00
CA THR A 227 24.54 0.41 18.59
C THR A 227 23.91 1.52 19.43
N TYR A 228 22.76 2.04 18.99
CA TYR A 228 22.09 3.21 19.53
C TYR A 228 20.61 2.93 19.82
N GLY A 229 20.30 1.80 20.45
CA GLY A 229 18.92 1.35 20.68
C GLY A 229 18.06 2.36 21.45
N TYR A 230 18.67 3.20 22.29
CA TYR A 230 17.99 4.30 22.98
C TYR A 230 17.42 5.39 22.04
N LEU A 231 17.83 5.42 20.77
CA LEU A 231 17.30 6.33 19.74
C LEU A 231 16.23 5.69 18.86
N GLU A 232 15.95 4.39 19.01
CA GLU A 232 15.06 3.65 18.11
C GLU A 232 13.68 4.29 17.99
N GLN A 233 13.01 4.52 19.13
CA GLN A 233 11.66 5.10 19.16
C GLN A 233 11.64 6.50 18.53
N THR A 234 12.63 7.32 18.84
CA THR A 234 12.77 8.67 18.27
C THR A 234 12.94 8.58 16.75
N PHE A 235 13.79 7.68 16.27
CA PHE A 235 14.06 7.53 14.85
C PHE A 235 12.83 6.99 14.09
N LEU A 236 12.13 5.99 14.63
CA LEU A 236 10.87 5.48 14.04
C LEU A 236 9.77 6.57 13.97
N SER A 237 9.86 7.61 14.79
CA SER A 237 8.94 8.76 14.77
C SER A 237 9.34 9.88 13.79
N PHE A 238 10.47 9.77 13.09
CA PHE A 238 10.89 10.78 12.10
C PHE A 238 9.92 10.82 10.93
N GLU A 239 9.36 11.99 10.68
CA GLU A 239 8.37 12.22 9.64
C GLU A 239 9.06 12.33 8.28
N ILE A 240 8.59 11.52 7.31
CA ILE A 240 9.07 11.57 5.92
C ILE A 240 8.20 12.55 5.13
N SER A 241 6.88 12.37 5.18
CA SER A 241 5.91 13.31 4.65
C SER A 241 4.52 13.01 5.22
N ALA A 242 3.57 13.94 5.08
CA ALA A 242 2.19 13.70 5.48
C ALA A 242 1.53 12.54 4.70
N GLN A 243 1.90 12.36 3.43
CA GLN A 243 1.36 11.33 2.56
C GLN A 243 1.97 9.96 2.85
N PHE A 244 3.28 9.90 3.08
CA PHE A 244 3.97 8.63 3.32
C PHE A 244 3.85 8.16 4.78
N GLY A 245 4.03 9.09 5.72
CA GLY A 245 4.10 8.81 7.16
C GLY A 245 5.52 8.97 7.71
N THR A 246 5.87 8.14 8.70
CA THR A 246 7.16 8.20 9.39
C THR A 246 8.19 7.18 8.86
N PHE A 247 9.41 7.23 9.37
CA PHE A 247 10.40 6.18 9.13
C PHE A 247 9.93 4.82 9.68
N GLY A 248 9.15 4.80 10.76
CA GLY A 248 8.48 3.59 11.24
C GLY A 248 7.53 3.01 10.20
N ASP A 249 6.78 3.86 9.50
CA ASP A 249 5.94 3.44 8.37
C ASP A 249 6.76 2.88 7.19
N PHE A 250 7.94 3.44 6.93
CA PHE A 250 8.88 2.89 5.95
C PHE A 250 9.33 1.47 6.33
N ILE A 251 9.66 1.23 7.60
CA ILE A 251 10.07 -0.10 8.08
C ILE A 251 8.90 -1.09 8.05
N ALA A 252 7.69 -0.65 8.41
CA ALA A 252 6.48 -1.48 8.31
C ALA A 252 6.16 -1.85 6.85
N MET A 253 6.25 -0.89 5.93
CA MET A 253 6.10 -1.10 4.49
C MET A 253 7.15 -2.08 3.95
N PHE A 254 8.42 -1.95 4.37
CA PHE A 254 9.48 -2.90 4.01
C PHE A 254 9.12 -4.33 4.46
N ALA A 255 8.72 -4.50 5.72
CA ALA A 255 8.37 -5.81 6.26
C ALA A 255 7.12 -6.40 5.56
N PHE A 256 6.16 -5.55 5.20
CA PHE A 256 5.02 -5.94 4.37
C PHE A 256 5.48 -6.41 2.98
N GLY A 257 6.30 -5.62 2.28
CA GLY A 257 6.84 -5.97 0.96
C GLY A 257 7.63 -7.29 0.96
N GLU A 258 8.45 -7.54 1.99
CA GLU A 258 9.12 -8.84 2.18
C GLU A 258 8.11 -9.99 2.32
N SER A 259 7.06 -9.80 3.11
CA SER A 259 6.06 -10.84 3.35
C SER A 259 5.21 -11.15 2.11
N GLN A 260 4.90 -10.13 1.32
CA GLN A 260 4.01 -10.22 0.16
C GLN A 260 4.74 -10.36 -1.17
N GLN A 261 6.07 -10.27 -1.17
CA GLN A 261 6.89 -10.16 -2.37
C GLN A 261 6.39 -9.04 -3.30
N CYS A 262 6.05 -7.90 -2.70
CA CYS A 262 5.56 -6.72 -3.40
C CYS A 262 6.59 -5.59 -3.28
N TRP A 263 7.01 -5.05 -4.41
CA TRP A 263 8.08 -4.05 -4.52
C TRP A 263 7.70 -2.91 -5.45
N PRO A 264 8.36 -1.74 -5.36
CA PRO A 264 8.02 -0.59 -6.20
C PRO A 264 8.07 -0.90 -7.71
N GLU A 265 8.92 -1.84 -8.12
CA GLU A 265 9.00 -2.30 -9.50
C GLU A 265 7.69 -2.90 -10.03
N ASP A 266 6.84 -3.44 -9.16
CA ASP A 266 5.55 -4.04 -9.54
C ASP A 266 4.49 -2.99 -9.94
N PHE A 267 4.75 -1.71 -9.67
CA PHE A 267 3.84 -0.58 -9.94
C PHE A 267 4.22 0.19 -11.22
N LEU A 268 5.39 -0.10 -11.83
CA LEU A 268 5.97 0.69 -12.93
C LEU A 268 5.21 0.59 -14.27
N VAL A 269 4.06 -0.08 -14.32
CA VAL A 269 3.20 -0.14 -15.52
C VAL A 269 2.32 1.13 -15.64
N LEU A 270 2.23 1.96 -14.60
CA LEU A 270 1.65 3.29 -14.67
C LEU A 270 2.57 4.23 -15.48
N PHE A 271 2.47 4.16 -16.80
CA PHE A 271 2.94 5.25 -17.65
C PHE A 271 2.35 6.55 -17.11
N LYS A 272 3.24 7.42 -16.62
CA LYS A 272 3.04 8.85 -16.36
C LYS A 272 2.33 9.45 -17.57
N THR A 273 1.01 9.32 -17.61
CA THR A 273 0.19 10.04 -18.58
C THR A 273 0.02 11.40 -17.93
N THR A 274 1.02 12.27 -18.14
CA THR A 274 0.88 13.68 -17.87
C THR A 274 -0.30 14.13 -18.73
N VAL A 275 -1.48 14.20 -18.12
CA VAL A 275 -2.66 14.76 -18.76
C VAL A 275 -2.41 16.26 -18.79
N GLU A 276 -1.70 16.73 -19.82
CA GLU A 276 -1.90 18.09 -20.28
C GLU A 276 -3.38 18.20 -20.64
N VAL A 277 -4.07 19.03 -19.86
CA VAL A 277 -5.49 19.36 -19.98
C VAL A 277 -5.73 19.87 -21.39
N SER A 278 -6.15 18.97 -22.27
CA SER A 278 -6.45 19.25 -23.66
C SER A 278 -7.93 18.96 -23.89
N THR A 279 -8.57 19.96 -24.48
CA THR A 279 -10.01 20.12 -24.67
C THR A 279 -10.75 18.89 -25.22
N THR A 280 -12.06 18.88 -25.00
CA THR A 280 -13.03 17.76 -25.12
C THR A 280 -12.96 16.92 -26.39
N GLU A 281 -12.49 17.45 -27.53
CA GLU A 281 -12.30 16.68 -28.77
C GLU A 281 -11.13 15.69 -28.69
N SER A 282 -10.11 15.96 -27.87
CA SER A 282 -8.95 15.07 -27.71
C SER A 282 -9.28 13.79 -26.92
N LEU A 283 -10.25 13.85 -26.00
CA LEU A 283 -10.68 12.71 -25.18
C LEU A 283 -11.35 11.63 -26.04
N GLN A 284 -12.17 12.01 -27.02
CA GLN A 284 -12.81 11.04 -27.93
C GLN A 284 -11.78 10.34 -28.82
N GLN A 285 -10.79 11.07 -29.35
CA GLN A 285 -9.71 10.46 -30.14
C GLN A 285 -8.82 9.55 -29.29
N LYS A 286 -8.46 9.95 -28.06
CA LYS A 286 -7.68 9.11 -27.15
C LYS A 286 -8.44 7.86 -26.74
N PHE A 287 -9.74 7.96 -26.49
CA PHE A 287 -10.59 6.79 -26.21
C PHE A 287 -10.66 5.82 -27.40
N LEU A 288 -10.79 6.35 -28.62
CA LEU A 288 -10.74 5.53 -29.85
C LEU A 288 -9.36 4.87 -30.05
N GLN A 289 -8.26 5.56 -29.74
CA GLN A 289 -6.92 4.98 -29.78
C GLN A 289 -6.73 3.88 -28.73
N LEU A 290 -7.21 4.07 -27.51
CA LEU A 290 -7.18 3.06 -26.44
C LEU A 290 -7.97 1.81 -26.83
N ILE A 291 -9.17 1.98 -27.38
CA ILE A 291 -9.96 0.87 -27.92
C ILE A 291 -9.21 0.15 -29.04
N SER A 292 -8.59 0.88 -29.97
CA SER A 292 -7.81 0.29 -31.05
C SER A 292 -6.59 -0.50 -30.52
N LEU A 293 -5.92 0.00 -29.48
CA LEU A 293 -4.74 -0.65 -28.91
C LEU A 293 -5.13 -1.93 -28.16
N GLN A 294 -6.23 -1.89 -27.39
CA GLN A 294 -6.80 -3.07 -26.74
C GLN A 294 -7.24 -4.13 -27.75
N LEU A 295 -7.90 -3.73 -28.85
CA LEU A 295 -8.28 -4.63 -29.94
C LEU A 295 -7.07 -5.31 -30.58
N ASN A 296 -5.98 -4.56 -30.82
CA ASN A 296 -4.75 -5.12 -31.37
C ASN A 296 -4.08 -6.13 -30.41
N LEU A 297 -4.04 -5.83 -29.10
CA LEU A 297 -3.56 -6.75 -28.08
C LEU A 297 -4.38 -8.04 -28.01
N LEU A 298 -5.72 -7.92 -28.09
CA LEU A 298 -6.62 -9.06 -28.12
C LEU A 298 -6.41 -9.93 -29.36
N GLN A 299 -6.21 -9.32 -30.53
CA GLN A 299 -5.86 -10.03 -31.76
C GLN A 299 -4.51 -10.75 -31.65
N LEU A 300 -3.51 -10.11 -31.04
CA LEU A 300 -2.17 -10.69 -30.85
C LEU A 300 -2.22 -11.91 -29.93
N ASN A 301 -2.94 -11.82 -28.82
CA ASN A 301 -3.17 -12.92 -27.89
C ASN A 301 -3.92 -14.08 -28.57
N PHE A 302 -4.91 -13.77 -29.41
CA PHE A 302 -5.66 -14.78 -30.16
C PHE A 302 -4.77 -15.50 -31.19
N LEU A 303 -3.87 -14.77 -31.86
CA LEU A 303 -2.86 -15.35 -32.76
C LEU A 303 -1.90 -16.28 -32.01
N GLN A 304 -1.39 -15.87 -30.85
CA GLN A 304 -0.52 -16.72 -30.03
C GLN A 304 -1.23 -18.01 -29.58
N LEU A 305 -2.50 -17.93 -29.17
CA LEU A 305 -3.32 -19.09 -28.83
C LEU A 305 -3.47 -20.06 -30.01
N LYS A 306 -3.75 -19.54 -31.22
CA LYS A 306 -3.80 -20.36 -32.45
C LYS A 306 -2.45 -21.03 -32.76
N PHE A 307 -1.33 -20.32 -32.62
CA PHE A 307 0.00 -20.90 -32.83
C PHE A 307 0.32 -22.01 -31.82
N SER A 308 -0.08 -21.83 -30.56
CA SER A 308 0.08 -22.85 -29.51
C SER A 308 -0.77 -24.10 -29.79
N GLN A 309 -2.02 -23.93 -30.26
CA GLN A 309 -2.87 -25.06 -30.66
C GLN A 309 -2.34 -25.81 -31.88
N LEU A 310 -1.77 -25.10 -32.87
CA LEU A 310 -1.11 -25.71 -34.04
C LEU A 310 0.12 -26.53 -33.65
N LYS A 311 0.93 -26.04 -32.69
CA LYS A 311 2.05 -26.83 -32.14
C LYS A 311 1.56 -28.10 -31.43
N TYR A 312 0.44 -28.03 -30.70
CA TYR A 312 -0.14 -29.20 -30.03
C TYR A 312 -0.75 -30.23 -30.99
N THR A 313 -1.26 -29.80 -32.16
CA THR A 313 -1.81 -30.74 -33.16
C THR A 313 -0.74 -31.50 -33.92
N GLN A 314 0.49 -30.97 -34.03
CA GLN A 314 1.63 -31.70 -34.61
C GLN A 314 2.35 -32.63 -33.62
N LEU A 315 1.98 -32.60 -32.34
CA LEU A 315 2.62 -33.39 -31.26
C LEU A 315 1.70 -34.47 -30.65
N LYS A 316 0.71 -34.98 -31.39
CA LYS A 316 0.14 -36.29 -31.04
C LYS A 316 1.06 -37.39 -31.58
N PRO A 317 1.78 -38.13 -30.71
CA PRO A 317 2.94 -38.90 -31.12
C PRO A 317 2.57 -40.25 -31.73
N GLN A 318 3.51 -40.79 -32.49
CA GLN A 318 3.63 -42.18 -32.98
C GLN A 318 3.65 -43.23 -31.85
N GLN A 319 2.69 -43.19 -30.93
CA GLN A 319 2.60 -44.11 -29.80
C GLN A 319 1.26 -44.84 -29.85
N LEU A 320 1.20 -45.80 -30.77
CA LEU A 320 0.36 -46.99 -30.72
C LEU A 320 1.02 -47.96 -31.72
N LEU A 321 2.18 -48.50 -31.32
CA LEU A 321 2.74 -49.69 -31.95
C LEU A 321 2.03 -50.92 -31.37
#